data_AF-A0A3S2P5F5-F1
#
_entry.id   AF-A0A3S2P5F5-F1
#
_cell.length_a   1.000
_cell.length_b   1.000
_cell.length_c   1.000
_cell.angle_alpha   90.00
_cell.angle_beta   90.00
_cell.angle_gamma   90.00
#
_symmetry.space_group_name_H-M   'P 1'
#
loop_
_entity.id
_entity.type
_entity.pdbx_description
1 polymer ?
#
loop_
_entity_poly.entity_id
_entity_poly.type
_entity_poly.pdbx_seq_one_letter_code
_entity_poly.pdbx_strand_id
1 'polypeptide(L)'
;MTKESAQGAAEEEQQAQSKKALKKQQKEAEKAAKKAEKQAKVAAEQQSGEEDDFAKDRYGVSALVQSQQKLDRTLVRVQDLTPEKADQLIWLRARVHTSRAKGKQCFLVLRQQQFNVQALVAVGDRASKQMVKFAANITKESIVDVEAMVRKVEQKIESCTQQDVELHVERIFVISQAEARLPLQLEDAVRPDGEGEEEGRATVNQDTRLDNRVIDLRTTTSQAVFRLQSGVCQLFRDTLTKKGFVEIQTPKIISAASEGGQTSSPCLTSRPAPTWPSPPSSTSRCASAPISTRSSAWAQSSEPRTPTPTAT
;
A
#
# COMPACT_ATOMS: atom_id res chain seq x y z
N MET A 1 -27.53 -11.75 -78.28
CA MET A 1 -26.63 -10.93 -77.44
C MET A 1 -26.86 -11.31 -75.98
N THR A 2 -25.83 -11.21 -75.14
CA THR A 2 -25.76 -11.58 -73.70
C THR A 2 -25.45 -13.06 -73.37
N LYS A 3 -24.18 -13.47 -73.55
CA LYS A 3 -23.55 -14.48 -72.69
C LYS A 3 -22.01 -14.38 -72.57
N GLU A 4 -21.36 -13.41 -73.21
CA GLU A 4 -19.90 -13.19 -73.11
C GLU A 4 -19.46 -12.12 -72.10
N SER A 5 -20.38 -11.35 -71.51
CA SER A 5 -20.04 -10.27 -70.57
C SER A 5 -20.02 -10.67 -69.08
N ALA A 6 -20.21 -11.96 -68.75
CA ALA A 6 -20.25 -12.44 -67.37
C ALA A 6 -18.99 -13.21 -66.91
N GLN A 7 -18.11 -13.62 -67.83
CA GLN A 7 -16.89 -14.38 -67.49
C GLN A 7 -15.66 -13.49 -67.25
N GLY A 8 -15.57 -12.30 -67.86
CA GLY A 8 -14.45 -11.38 -67.64
C GLY A 8 -14.45 -10.68 -66.27
N ALA A 9 -15.63 -10.44 -65.68
CA ALA A 9 -15.75 -9.75 -64.39
C ALA A 9 -15.38 -10.65 -63.19
N ALA A 10 -15.56 -11.97 -63.31
CA ALA A 10 -15.25 -12.92 -62.23
C ALA A 10 -13.74 -13.21 -62.09
N GLU A 11 -12.98 -13.14 -63.19
CA GLU A 11 -11.52 -13.35 -63.17
C GLU A 11 -10.75 -12.12 -62.66
N GLU A 12 -11.22 -10.90 -62.91
CA GLU A 12 -10.62 -9.68 -62.36
C GLU A 12 -10.86 -9.54 -60.84
N GLU A 13 -12.04 -9.93 -60.32
CA GLU A 13 -12.30 -9.95 -58.88
C GLU A 13 -11.45 -10.99 -58.13
N GLN A 14 -11.24 -12.18 -58.71
CA GLN A 14 -10.39 -13.21 -58.10
C GLN A 14 -8.90 -12.82 -58.08
N GLN A 15 -8.40 -12.15 -59.14
CA GLN A 15 -7.03 -11.62 -59.15
C GLN A 15 -6.84 -10.43 -58.20
N ALA A 16 -7.85 -9.58 -58.03
CA ALA A 16 -7.82 -8.46 -57.08
C ALA A 16 -7.87 -8.93 -55.61
N GLN A 17 -8.63 -10.00 -55.32
CA GLN A 17 -8.67 -10.62 -53.99
C GLN A 17 -7.33 -11.31 -53.63
N SER A 18 -6.69 -11.97 -54.60
CA SER A 18 -5.36 -12.60 -54.44
C SER A 18 -4.26 -11.58 -54.11
N LYS A 19 -4.20 -10.44 -54.82
CA LYS A 19 -3.22 -9.37 -54.56
C LYS A 19 -3.40 -8.68 -53.20
N LYS A 20 -4.65 -8.54 -52.71
CA LYS A 20 -4.93 -8.00 -51.36
C LYS A 20 -4.55 -8.98 -50.26
N ALA A 21 -4.77 -10.29 -50.45
CA ALA A 21 -4.38 -11.33 -49.50
C ALA A 21 -2.85 -11.40 -49.34
N LEU A 22 -2.11 -11.35 -50.45
CA LEU A 22 -0.64 -11.33 -50.45
C LEU A 22 -0.06 -10.11 -49.73
N LYS A 23 -0.64 -8.92 -49.94
CA LYS A 23 -0.19 -7.68 -49.27
C LYS A 23 -0.49 -7.68 -47.76
N LYS A 24 -1.56 -8.37 -47.33
CA LYS A 24 -1.88 -8.56 -45.90
C LYS A 24 -0.90 -9.53 -45.22
N GLN A 25 -0.59 -10.65 -45.87
CA GLN A 25 0.38 -11.64 -45.38
C GLN A 25 1.79 -11.05 -45.29
N GLN A 26 2.22 -10.25 -46.27
CA GLN A 26 3.52 -9.57 -46.21
C GLN A 26 3.61 -8.58 -45.04
N LYS A 27 2.52 -7.84 -44.73
CA LYS A 27 2.47 -6.91 -43.61
C LYS A 27 2.42 -7.61 -42.25
N GLU A 28 1.81 -8.78 -42.16
CA GLU A 28 1.82 -9.64 -40.96
C GLU A 28 3.19 -10.29 -40.76
N ALA A 29 3.84 -10.77 -41.83
CA ALA A 29 5.19 -11.31 -41.81
C ALA A 29 6.23 -10.25 -41.40
N GLU A 30 6.12 -9.02 -41.90
CA GLU A 30 7.02 -7.92 -41.53
C GLU A 30 6.83 -7.49 -40.06
N LYS A 31 5.58 -7.49 -39.55
CA LYS A 31 5.30 -7.26 -38.12
C LYS A 31 5.82 -8.39 -37.24
N ALA A 32 5.68 -9.63 -37.69
CA ALA A 32 6.22 -10.80 -36.98
C ALA A 32 7.76 -10.78 -36.95
N ALA A 33 8.41 -10.43 -38.06
CA ALA A 33 9.86 -10.27 -38.14
C ALA A 33 10.36 -9.14 -37.23
N LYS A 34 9.70 -7.97 -37.23
CA LYS A 34 10.05 -6.86 -36.31
C LYS A 34 9.83 -7.22 -34.84
N LYS A 35 8.85 -8.07 -34.53
CA LYS A 35 8.60 -8.58 -33.17
C LYS A 35 9.66 -9.61 -32.76
N ALA A 36 10.03 -10.52 -33.66
CA ALA A 36 11.07 -11.51 -33.45
C ALA A 36 12.45 -10.86 -33.31
N GLU A 37 12.77 -9.82 -34.09
CA GLU A 37 14.02 -9.07 -33.99
C GLU A 37 14.11 -8.29 -32.68
N LYS A 38 12.99 -7.68 -32.22
CA LYS A 38 12.93 -7.05 -30.89
C LYS A 38 13.06 -8.09 -29.77
N GLN A 39 12.44 -9.26 -29.89
CA GLN A 39 12.58 -10.34 -28.92
C GLN A 39 14.00 -10.90 -28.90
N ALA A 40 14.65 -11.05 -30.06
CA ALA A 40 16.04 -11.47 -30.17
C ALA A 40 17.00 -10.42 -29.61
N LYS A 41 16.74 -9.12 -29.81
CA LYS A 41 17.51 -8.03 -29.18
C LYS A 41 17.34 -8.00 -27.67
N VAL A 42 16.11 -8.18 -27.16
CA VAL A 42 15.86 -8.29 -25.71
C VAL A 42 16.51 -9.54 -25.12
N ALA A 43 16.49 -10.67 -25.83
CA ALA A 43 17.16 -11.90 -25.41
C ALA A 43 18.69 -11.77 -25.46
N ALA A 44 19.24 -11.11 -26.49
CA ALA A 44 20.67 -10.83 -26.61
C ALA A 44 21.16 -9.83 -25.55
N GLU A 45 20.35 -8.81 -25.19
CA GLU A 45 20.62 -7.92 -24.05
C GLU A 45 20.44 -8.59 -22.69
N GLN A 46 19.62 -9.65 -22.61
CA GLN A 46 19.51 -10.50 -21.43
C GLN A 46 20.70 -11.46 -21.30
N GLN A 47 21.25 -11.96 -22.41
CA GLN A 47 22.41 -12.85 -22.45
C GLN A 47 23.74 -12.11 -22.33
N SER A 48 23.86 -10.87 -22.84
CA SER A 48 25.08 -10.06 -22.68
C SER A 48 25.21 -9.41 -21.29
N GLY A 49 24.16 -9.51 -20.46
CA GLY A 49 24.16 -9.01 -19.07
C GLY A 49 24.67 -10.01 -18.02
N GLU A 50 25.07 -11.22 -18.44
CA GLU A 50 25.82 -12.18 -17.60
C GLU A 50 27.33 -11.86 -17.56
N GLU A 51 27.75 -10.68 -18.04
CA GLU A 51 29.02 -10.08 -17.60
C GLU A 51 28.94 -9.83 -16.08
N ASP A 52 29.90 -10.38 -15.33
CA ASP A 52 30.00 -10.38 -13.86
C ASP A 52 29.38 -9.13 -13.20
N ASP A 53 28.18 -9.28 -12.67
CA ASP A 53 27.52 -8.24 -11.90
C ASP A 53 28.23 -8.07 -10.54
N PHE A 54 29.16 -7.12 -10.48
CA PHE A 54 29.93 -6.80 -9.27
C PHE A 54 29.05 -6.32 -8.10
N ALA A 55 27.79 -5.95 -8.33
CA ALA A 55 26.87 -5.44 -7.31
C ALA A 55 25.81 -6.47 -6.88
N LYS A 56 25.95 -7.75 -7.25
CA LYS A 56 24.96 -8.80 -7.00
C LYS A 56 24.55 -8.95 -5.53
N ASP A 57 25.49 -8.76 -4.60
CA ASP A 57 25.23 -8.85 -3.15
C ASP A 57 24.57 -7.59 -2.56
N ARG A 58 24.37 -6.54 -3.37
CA ARG A 58 23.86 -5.23 -2.93
C ARG A 58 22.40 -5.03 -3.25
N TYR A 59 21.80 -5.92 -4.03
CA TYR A 59 20.38 -5.83 -4.33
C TYR A 59 19.73 -7.21 -4.47
N GLY A 60 18.41 -7.24 -4.35
CA GLY A 60 17.65 -8.45 -4.58
C GLY A 60 16.40 -8.54 -3.73
N VAL A 61 15.79 -9.71 -3.71
CA VAL A 61 14.65 -10.01 -2.85
C VAL A 61 15.19 -10.70 -1.61
N SER A 62 14.97 -10.08 -0.45
CA SER A 62 15.34 -10.65 0.84
C SER A 62 14.48 -11.87 1.15
N ALA A 63 15.05 -12.83 1.88
CA ALA A 63 14.27 -13.92 2.46
C ALA A 63 13.19 -13.39 3.40
N LEU A 64 12.13 -14.19 3.58
CA LEU A 64 11.02 -13.87 4.46
C LEU A 64 11.52 -13.64 5.89
N VAL A 65 11.17 -12.49 6.46
CA VAL A 65 11.59 -12.11 7.81
C VAL A 65 10.84 -12.97 8.85
N GLN A 66 11.52 -14.00 9.35
CA GLN A 66 11.01 -14.94 10.36
C GLN A 66 11.80 -14.89 11.68
N SER A 67 12.38 -13.73 12.02
CA SER A 67 13.16 -13.52 13.26
C SER A 67 14.34 -14.48 13.46
N GLN A 68 14.88 -15.04 12.39
CA GLN A 68 15.99 -16.00 12.42
C GLN A 68 17.32 -15.37 12.86
N GLN A 69 17.49 -14.07 12.58
CA GLN A 69 18.70 -13.32 12.90
C GLN A 69 18.32 -11.95 13.48
N LYS A 70 19.10 -11.50 14.48
CA LYS A 70 19.07 -10.12 14.95
C LYS A 70 20.21 -9.38 14.27
N LEU A 71 19.88 -8.56 13.28
CA LEU A 71 20.85 -7.72 12.59
C LEU A 71 21.19 -6.52 13.46
N ASP A 72 22.48 -6.26 13.66
CA ASP A 72 22.97 -5.06 14.33
C ASP A 72 22.95 -3.87 13.36
N ARG A 73 21.74 -3.37 13.08
CA ARG A 73 21.54 -2.19 12.24
C ARG A 73 20.39 -1.35 12.76
N THR A 74 20.55 -0.03 12.67
CA THR A 74 19.52 0.93 13.08
C THR A 74 18.75 1.42 11.86
N LEU A 75 17.44 1.19 11.83
CA LEU A 75 16.55 1.71 10.79
C LEU A 75 16.12 3.13 11.13
N VAL A 76 16.66 4.10 10.41
CA VAL A 76 16.30 5.52 10.53
C VAL A 76 14.92 5.74 9.89
N ARG A 77 14.10 6.59 10.53
CA ARG A 77 12.80 6.98 9.98
C ARG A 77 12.98 8.04 8.90
N VAL A 78 12.13 8.02 7.88
CA VAL A 78 12.15 9.01 6.80
C VAL A 78 11.90 10.42 7.32
N GLN A 79 11.08 10.57 8.36
CA GLN A 79 10.81 11.87 8.99
C GLN A 79 12.08 12.50 9.62
N ASP A 80 13.04 11.68 10.06
CA ASP A 80 14.23 12.10 10.79
C ASP A 80 15.44 12.32 9.85
N LEU A 81 15.20 12.43 8.54
CA LEU A 81 16.21 12.71 7.51
C LEU A 81 16.37 14.22 7.35
N THR A 82 17.11 14.82 8.27
CA THR A 82 17.45 16.25 8.27
C THR A 82 18.85 16.47 7.67
N PRO A 83 19.20 17.70 7.28
CA PRO A 83 20.55 18.03 6.81
C PRO A 83 21.66 17.75 7.85
N GLU A 84 21.33 17.58 9.13
CA GLU A 84 22.28 17.19 10.18
C GLU A 84 22.85 15.78 9.99
N LYS A 85 22.12 14.93 9.25
CA LYS A 85 22.56 13.58 8.90
C LYS A 85 23.19 13.51 7.51
N ALA A 86 23.53 14.65 6.90
CA ALA A 86 24.26 14.67 5.64
C ALA A 86 25.58 13.90 5.76
N ASP A 87 25.94 13.21 4.68
CA ASP A 87 27.16 12.40 4.53
C ASP A 87 27.25 11.21 5.50
N GLN A 88 26.13 10.81 6.13
CA GLN A 88 26.04 9.61 6.97
C GLN A 88 25.42 8.43 6.22
N LEU A 89 26.02 7.24 6.39
CA LEU A 89 25.55 6.01 5.79
C LEU A 89 24.47 5.43 6.71
N ILE A 90 23.25 5.34 6.21
CA ILE A 90 22.09 4.96 7.01
C ILE A 90 21.34 3.79 6.39
N TRP A 91 20.68 3.03 7.25
CA TRP A 91 19.65 2.08 6.84
C TRP A 91 18.27 2.66 7.07
N LEU A 92 17.35 2.42 6.14
CA LEU A 92 15.94 2.78 6.31
C LEU A 92 15.04 1.72 5.68
N ARG A 93 13.80 1.67 6.17
CA ARG A 93 12.74 0.81 5.63
C ARG A 93 11.57 1.65 5.16
N ALA A 94 11.25 1.56 3.89
CA ALA A 94 10.22 2.39 3.26
C ALA A 94 9.46 1.62 2.17
N ARG A 95 8.31 2.17 1.76
CA ARG A 95 7.55 1.72 0.60
C ARG A 95 8.04 2.47 -0.64
N VAL A 96 8.13 1.79 -1.77
CA VAL A 96 8.34 2.44 -3.07
C VAL A 96 7.05 3.10 -3.51
N HIS A 97 6.99 4.42 -3.49
CA HIS A 97 5.82 5.18 -3.95
C HIS A 97 5.79 5.26 -5.48
N THR A 98 6.90 5.70 -6.07
CA THR A 98 7.11 5.71 -7.52
C THR A 98 8.56 5.35 -7.84
N SER A 99 8.79 4.79 -9.03
CA SER A 99 10.11 4.51 -9.58
C SER A 99 10.17 5.04 -11.02
N ARG A 100 11.24 5.74 -11.36
CA ARG A 100 11.46 6.33 -12.69
C ARG A 100 12.91 6.11 -13.10
N ALA A 101 13.12 5.34 -14.16
CA ALA A 101 14.45 5.13 -14.74
C ALA A 101 14.72 6.13 -15.87
N LYS A 102 15.93 6.70 -15.88
CA LYS A 102 16.43 7.59 -16.93
C LYS A 102 17.86 7.20 -17.28
N GLY A 103 18.03 6.42 -18.34
CA GLY A 103 19.34 5.97 -18.81
C GLY A 103 20.09 5.13 -17.77
N LYS A 104 21.17 5.68 -17.21
CA LYS A 104 22.03 5.02 -16.21
C LYS A 104 21.63 5.32 -14.75
N GLN A 105 20.48 5.94 -14.54
CA GLN A 105 20.00 6.33 -13.22
C GLN A 105 18.55 5.87 -13.01
N CYS A 106 18.20 5.53 -11.78
CA CYS A 106 16.84 5.26 -11.33
C CYS A 106 16.53 6.12 -10.11
N PHE A 107 15.47 6.91 -10.21
CA PHE A 107 14.93 7.72 -9.14
C PHE A 107 13.76 6.98 -8.52
N LEU A 108 13.80 6.77 -7.22
CA LEU A 108 12.70 6.20 -6.44
C LEU A 108 12.22 7.25 -5.44
N VAL A 109 10.92 7.32 -5.25
CA VAL A 109 10.35 8.05 -4.11
C VAL A 109 10.05 7.03 -3.02
N LEU A 110 10.81 7.09 -1.93
CA LEU A 110 10.66 6.21 -0.78
C LEU A 110 9.76 6.87 0.24
N ARG A 111 8.71 6.15 0.65
CA ARG A 111 7.66 6.66 1.51
C ARG A 111 7.53 5.85 2.78
N GLN A 112 7.45 6.54 3.90
CA GLN A 112 7.14 5.97 5.20
C GLN A 112 6.01 6.80 5.83
N GLN A 113 4.84 6.18 5.97
CA GLN A 113 3.62 6.85 6.42
C GLN A 113 3.30 8.05 5.52
N GLN A 114 3.24 9.27 6.09
CA GLN A 114 2.97 10.52 5.38
C GLN A 114 4.23 11.23 4.86
N PHE A 115 5.42 10.72 5.20
CA PHE A 115 6.69 11.32 4.79
C PHE A 115 7.28 10.54 3.63
N ASN A 116 7.93 11.25 2.70
CA ASN A 116 8.65 10.70 1.58
C ASN A 116 9.96 11.46 1.32
N VAL A 117 10.89 10.76 0.66
CA VAL A 117 12.23 11.23 0.32
C VAL A 117 12.63 10.65 -1.03
N GLN A 118 13.40 11.41 -1.81
CA GLN A 118 13.95 10.93 -3.06
C GLN A 118 15.18 10.06 -2.82
N ALA A 119 15.25 8.93 -3.51
CA ALA A 119 16.39 8.04 -3.56
C ALA A 119 16.87 7.88 -5.00
N LEU A 120 18.19 7.88 -5.17
CA LEU A 120 18.86 7.82 -6.46
C LEU A 120 19.76 6.59 -6.48
N VAL A 121 19.56 5.73 -7.48
CA VAL A 121 20.44 4.62 -7.83
C VAL A 121 21.10 4.97 -9.15
N ALA A 122 22.40 5.21 -9.16
CA ALA A 122 23.16 5.55 -10.37
C ALA A 122 24.28 4.55 -10.60
N VAL A 123 24.51 4.18 -11.87
CA VAL A 123 25.65 3.33 -12.21
C VAL A 123 26.95 4.04 -11.81
N GLY A 124 27.77 3.36 -11.02
CA GLY A 124 29.06 3.86 -10.51
C GLY A 124 29.81 2.75 -9.79
N ASP A 125 30.73 3.10 -8.89
CA ASP A 125 31.59 2.13 -8.20
C ASP A 125 30.82 1.14 -7.33
N ARG A 126 29.65 1.56 -6.82
CA ARG A 126 28.85 0.80 -5.86
C ARG A 126 27.61 0.13 -6.45
N ALA A 127 27.16 0.54 -7.64
CA ALA A 127 25.92 0.09 -8.25
C ALA A 127 26.12 -0.24 -9.73
N SER A 128 25.71 -1.43 -10.14
CA SER A 128 25.81 -1.91 -11.52
C SER A 128 24.61 -1.49 -12.37
N LYS A 129 24.69 -1.73 -13.69
CA LYS A 129 23.56 -1.51 -14.61
C LYS A 129 22.38 -2.44 -14.25
N GLN A 130 22.70 -3.66 -13.82
CA GLN A 130 21.72 -4.65 -13.40
C GLN A 130 20.98 -4.19 -12.13
N MET A 131 21.69 -3.58 -11.17
CA MET A 131 21.08 -2.98 -9.98
C MET A 131 20.11 -1.83 -10.31
N VAL A 132 20.48 -0.94 -11.23
CA VAL A 132 19.60 0.15 -11.70
C VAL A 132 18.35 -0.42 -12.39
N LYS A 133 18.51 -1.46 -13.22
CA LYS A 133 17.39 -2.17 -13.86
C LYS A 133 16.49 -2.87 -12.85
N PHE A 134 17.08 -3.50 -11.82
CA PHE A 134 16.34 -4.10 -10.72
C PHE A 134 15.51 -3.05 -9.98
N ALA A 135 16.12 -1.94 -9.57
CA ALA A 135 15.45 -0.86 -8.85
C ALA A 135 14.27 -0.26 -9.65
N ALA A 136 14.43 -0.13 -10.97
CA ALA A 136 13.37 0.33 -11.86
C ALA A 136 12.18 -0.64 -11.94
N ASN A 137 12.43 -1.94 -11.80
CA ASN A 137 11.43 -3.00 -11.89
C ASN A 137 10.75 -3.32 -10.53
N ILE A 138 11.16 -2.67 -9.43
CA ILE A 138 10.47 -2.81 -8.15
C ILE A 138 9.04 -2.27 -8.31
N THR A 139 8.06 -3.12 -8.02
CA THR A 139 6.64 -2.77 -8.11
C THR A 139 6.26 -1.70 -7.09
N LYS A 140 5.34 -0.81 -7.47
CA LYS A 140 4.77 0.21 -6.56
C LYS A 140 4.24 -0.46 -5.30
N GLU A 141 4.37 0.23 -4.15
CA GLU A 141 3.96 -0.21 -2.82
C GLU A 141 4.77 -1.36 -2.19
N SER A 142 5.78 -1.90 -2.88
CA SER A 142 6.74 -2.84 -2.30
C SER A 142 7.52 -2.21 -1.14
N ILE A 143 7.80 -3.00 -0.11
CA ILE A 143 8.59 -2.58 1.06
C ILE A 143 10.05 -2.96 0.81
N VAL A 144 10.93 -1.97 0.91
CA VAL A 144 12.37 -2.09 0.69
C VAL A 144 13.16 -1.70 1.93
N ASP A 145 14.25 -2.42 2.18
CA ASP A 145 15.35 -2.01 3.05
C ASP A 145 16.41 -1.38 2.16
N VAL A 146 16.81 -0.16 2.50
CA VAL A 146 17.76 0.63 1.71
C VAL A 146 18.90 1.07 2.61
N GLU A 147 20.12 0.79 2.16
CA GLU A 147 21.34 1.39 2.69
C GLU A 147 21.74 2.51 1.75
N ALA A 148 21.82 3.74 2.26
CA ALA A 148 22.08 4.91 1.43
C ALA A 148 22.91 5.96 2.17
N MET A 149 23.70 6.68 1.39
CA MET A 149 24.39 7.88 1.81
C MET A 149 23.45 9.08 1.69
N VAL A 150 23.20 9.78 2.79
CA VAL A 150 22.41 11.01 2.76
C VAL A 150 23.25 12.11 2.12
N ARG A 151 22.76 12.75 1.06
CA ARG A 151 23.41 13.92 0.46
C ARG A 151 22.49 15.12 0.49
N LYS A 152 23.08 16.29 0.74
CA LYS A 152 22.38 17.56 0.66
C LYS A 152 22.15 17.93 -0.80
N VAL A 153 20.98 18.48 -1.11
CA VAL A 153 20.64 18.94 -2.47
C VAL A 153 20.72 20.46 -2.52
N GLU A 154 21.28 21.00 -3.60
CA GLU A 154 21.31 22.45 -3.84
C GLU A 154 19.92 22.97 -4.24
N GLN A 155 19.23 22.23 -5.11
CA GLN A 155 17.87 22.52 -5.54
C GLN A 155 16.87 21.68 -4.74
N LYS A 156 15.91 22.36 -4.09
CA LYS A 156 14.89 21.69 -3.28
C LYS A 156 14.01 20.75 -4.11
N ILE A 157 13.75 19.56 -3.57
CA ILE A 157 12.91 18.55 -4.20
C ILE A 157 11.45 18.79 -3.79
N GLU A 158 10.72 19.58 -4.58
CA GLU A 158 9.33 20.00 -4.28
C GLU A 158 8.33 18.84 -4.17
N SER A 159 8.60 17.71 -4.84
CA SER A 159 7.72 16.54 -4.84
C SER A 159 7.76 15.73 -3.53
N CYS A 160 8.76 15.98 -2.68
CA CYS A 160 9.00 15.22 -1.46
C CYS A 160 8.81 16.09 -0.20
N THR A 161 8.55 15.45 0.93
CA THR A 161 8.51 16.09 2.25
C THR A 161 9.91 16.41 2.75
N GLN A 162 10.88 15.53 2.47
CA GLN A 162 12.29 15.79 2.70
C GLN A 162 12.87 16.44 1.45
N GLN A 163 12.95 17.77 1.47
CA GLN A 163 13.31 18.58 0.29
C GLN A 163 14.79 18.93 0.23
N ASP A 164 15.45 18.99 1.39
CA ASP A 164 16.84 19.46 1.52
C ASP A 164 17.87 18.35 1.31
N VAL A 165 17.43 17.09 1.31
CA VAL A 165 18.30 15.91 1.22
C VAL A 165 17.76 14.89 0.22
N GLU A 166 18.68 14.16 -0.40
CA GLU A 166 18.39 12.97 -1.21
C GLU A 166 19.24 11.79 -0.73
N LEU A 167 18.82 10.58 -1.10
CA LEU A 167 19.48 9.34 -0.69
C LEU A 167 20.23 8.72 -1.87
N HIS A 168 21.55 8.65 -1.79
CA HIS A 168 22.39 7.94 -2.76
C HIS A 168 22.47 6.48 -2.34
N VAL A 169 21.75 5.62 -3.07
CA VAL A 169 21.53 4.22 -2.70
C VAL A 169 22.77 3.38 -2.96
N GLU A 170 23.22 2.65 -1.96
CA GLU A 170 24.32 1.69 -2.06
C GLU A 170 23.85 0.25 -2.05
N ARG A 171 22.81 -0.05 -1.27
CA ARG A 171 22.14 -1.36 -1.27
C ARG A 171 20.62 -1.20 -1.22
N ILE A 172 19.91 -2.09 -1.92
CA ILE A 172 18.44 -2.09 -1.95
C ILE A 172 17.88 -3.52 -1.98
N PHE A 173 17.17 -3.89 -0.93
CA PHE A 173 16.57 -5.22 -0.81
C PHE A 173 15.06 -5.12 -0.69
N VAL A 174 14.33 -5.86 -1.53
CA VAL A 174 12.87 -5.99 -1.43
C VAL A 174 12.55 -7.00 -0.34
N ILE A 175 11.87 -6.55 0.70
CA ILE A 175 11.49 -7.37 1.87
C ILE A 175 10.12 -7.99 1.67
N SER A 176 9.21 -7.19 1.11
CA SER A 176 7.85 -7.59 0.81
C SER A 176 7.50 -7.00 -0.55
N GLN A 177 7.46 -7.87 -1.54
CA GLN A 177 7.11 -7.49 -2.90
C GLN A 177 5.58 -7.31 -2.99
N ALA A 178 5.17 -6.17 -3.52
CA ALA A 178 3.77 -5.93 -3.85
C ALA A 178 3.44 -6.50 -5.24
N GLU A 179 2.18 -6.86 -5.45
CA GLU A 179 1.70 -7.22 -6.78
C GLU A 179 1.81 -6.05 -7.75
N ALA A 180 2.12 -6.33 -9.01
CA ALA A 180 2.30 -5.30 -10.02
C ALA A 180 1.00 -4.53 -10.31
N ARG A 181 -0.15 -5.20 -10.22
CA ARG A 181 -1.47 -4.60 -10.42
C ARG A 181 -2.12 -4.36 -9.06
N LEU A 182 -2.15 -3.10 -8.66
CA LEU A 182 -2.88 -2.68 -7.46
C LEU A 182 -4.37 -2.49 -7.80
N PRO A 183 -5.30 -2.82 -6.87
CA PRO A 183 -6.73 -2.59 -7.08
C PRO A 183 -7.08 -1.09 -7.11
N LEU A 184 -6.24 -0.26 -6.48
CA LEU A 184 -6.34 1.19 -6.43
C LEU A 184 -4.94 1.80 -6.49
N GLN A 185 -4.74 2.84 -7.30
CA GLN A 185 -3.51 3.65 -7.25
C GLN A 185 -3.61 4.73 -6.18
N LEU A 186 -2.50 4.97 -5.48
CA LEU A 186 -2.45 6.02 -4.46
C LEU A 186 -2.58 7.43 -5.04
N GLU A 187 -2.02 7.67 -6.22
CA GLU A 187 -2.06 8.99 -6.87
C GLU A 187 -3.52 9.40 -7.18
N ASP A 188 -4.34 8.45 -7.61
CA ASP A 188 -5.76 8.67 -7.91
C ASP A 188 -6.58 8.90 -6.62
N ALA A 189 -6.21 8.22 -5.52
CA ALA A 189 -6.91 8.33 -4.23
C ALA A 189 -6.56 9.56 -3.39
N VAL A 190 -5.42 10.23 -3.68
CA VAL A 190 -4.98 11.46 -2.99
C VAL A 190 -5.57 12.71 -3.65
N ARG A 191 -5.94 12.62 -4.93
CA ARG A 191 -6.49 13.74 -5.68
C ARG A 191 -7.81 14.24 -5.06
N PRO A 192 -8.02 15.56 -4.96
CA PRO A 192 -9.29 16.10 -4.51
C PRO A 192 -10.42 15.82 -5.51
N ASP A 193 -11.64 15.73 -4.99
CA ASP A 193 -12.84 15.54 -5.80
C ASP A 193 -13.06 16.77 -6.69
N GLY A 194 -13.29 16.56 -7.99
CA GLY A 194 -13.49 17.62 -9.00
C GLY A 194 -12.30 17.85 -9.95
N GLU A 195 -11.06 17.83 -9.47
CA GLU A 195 -9.87 18.06 -10.33
C GLU A 195 -9.59 16.92 -11.32
N GLY A 196 -10.05 15.70 -11.03
CA GLY A 196 -9.87 14.55 -11.92
C GLY A 196 -10.65 14.66 -13.23
N GLU A 197 -11.85 15.26 -13.16
CA GLU A 197 -12.75 15.39 -14.30
C GLU A 197 -12.21 16.41 -15.32
N GLU A 198 -11.57 17.48 -14.84
CA GLU A 198 -10.95 18.52 -15.68
C GLU A 198 -9.71 18.01 -16.44
N GLU A 199 -8.95 17.09 -15.85
CA GLU A 199 -7.76 16.49 -16.47
C GLU A 199 -8.04 15.17 -17.23
N GLY A 200 -9.31 14.72 -17.28
CA GLY A 200 -9.69 13.46 -17.90
C GLY A 200 -9.10 12.22 -17.20
N ARG A 201 -8.78 12.32 -15.92
CA ARG A 201 -8.21 11.25 -15.09
C ARG A 201 -9.29 10.63 -14.20
N ALA A 202 -9.19 9.33 -13.96
CA ALA A 202 -10.20 8.62 -13.18
C ALA A 202 -10.16 9.02 -11.69
N THR A 203 -11.27 9.53 -11.18
CA THR A 203 -11.54 9.70 -9.75
C THR A 203 -12.01 8.38 -9.15
N VAL A 204 -11.68 8.16 -7.88
CA VAL A 204 -11.94 6.88 -7.20
C VAL A 204 -13.15 7.05 -6.28
N ASN A 205 -14.22 6.31 -6.58
CA ASN A 205 -15.45 6.34 -5.78
C ASN A 205 -15.22 5.88 -4.34
N GLN A 206 -16.00 6.44 -3.42
CA GLN A 206 -15.89 6.15 -2.00
C GLN A 206 -16.07 4.65 -1.67
N ASP A 207 -17.01 3.96 -2.31
CA ASP A 207 -17.22 2.52 -2.07
C ASP A 207 -15.98 1.70 -2.42
N THR A 208 -15.34 1.99 -3.55
CA THR A 208 -14.08 1.33 -3.96
C THR A 208 -12.94 1.58 -2.98
N ARG A 209 -12.89 2.78 -2.38
CA ARG A 209 -11.91 3.12 -1.33
C ARG A 209 -12.17 2.35 -0.04
N LEU A 210 -13.43 2.12 0.31
CA LEU A 210 -13.83 1.35 1.50
C LEU A 210 -13.59 -0.15 1.31
N ASP A 211 -13.88 -0.70 0.12
CA ASP A 211 -13.56 -2.10 -0.19
C ASP A 211 -12.05 -2.36 -0.14
N ASN A 212 -11.24 -1.39 -0.59
CA ASN A 212 -9.78 -1.45 -0.59
C ASN A 212 -9.15 -0.60 0.51
N ARG A 213 -9.77 -0.58 1.70
CA ARG A 213 -9.40 0.34 2.79
C ARG A 213 -7.93 0.24 3.20
N VAL A 214 -7.31 -0.93 3.10
CA VAL A 214 -5.90 -1.14 3.44
C VAL A 214 -4.94 -0.28 2.59
N ILE A 215 -5.31 0.00 1.33
CA ILE A 215 -4.53 0.87 0.44
C ILE A 215 -4.90 2.33 0.68
N ASP A 216 -6.19 2.63 0.80
CA ASP A 216 -6.68 3.99 1.04
C ASP A 216 -6.13 4.60 2.35
N LEU A 217 -6.01 3.80 3.41
CA LEU A 217 -5.40 4.22 4.68
C LEU A 217 -3.93 4.63 4.54
N ARG A 218 -3.28 4.34 3.42
CA ARG A 218 -1.90 4.77 3.16
C ARG A 218 -1.84 6.18 2.59
N THR A 219 -2.93 6.75 2.08
CA THR A 219 -2.93 8.13 1.59
C THR A 219 -2.55 9.10 2.71
N THR A 220 -1.89 10.20 2.35
CA THR A 220 -1.48 11.24 3.32
C THR A 220 -2.69 11.83 4.04
N THR A 221 -3.78 12.06 3.30
CA THR A 221 -5.07 12.54 3.84
C THR A 221 -5.65 11.58 4.86
N SER A 222 -5.83 10.30 4.53
CA SER A 222 -6.36 9.32 5.49
C SER A 222 -5.45 9.15 6.71
N GLN A 223 -4.12 9.12 6.52
CA GLN A 223 -3.16 9.08 7.63
C GLN A 223 -3.33 10.27 8.59
N ALA A 224 -3.48 11.48 8.05
CA ALA A 224 -3.67 12.68 8.85
C ALA A 224 -5.01 12.66 9.61
N VAL A 225 -6.11 12.27 8.95
CA VAL A 225 -7.44 12.18 9.56
C VAL A 225 -7.46 11.23 10.75
N PHE A 226 -6.89 10.03 10.62
CA PHE A 226 -6.88 9.05 11.71
C PHE A 226 -5.94 9.44 12.86
N ARG A 227 -4.85 10.14 12.57
CA ARG A 227 -3.99 10.72 13.62
C ARG A 227 -4.70 11.82 14.39
N LEU A 228 -5.41 12.72 13.69
CA LEU A 228 -6.21 13.76 14.31
C LEU A 228 -7.33 13.15 15.17
N GLN A 229 -8.04 12.16 14.65
CA GLN A 229 -9.06 11.43 15.42
C GLN A 229 -8.48 10.80 16.69
N SER A 230 -7.30 10.18 16.60
CA SER A 230 -6.62 9.64 17.78
C SER A 230 -6.26 10.73 18.78
N GLY A 231 -5.80 11.89 18.31
CA GLY A 231 -5.50 13.06 19.15
C GLY A 231 -6.72 13.61 19.87
N VAL A 232 -7.88 13.67 19.20
CA VAL A 232 -9.15 14.10 19.82
C VAL A 232 -9.54 13.18 20.98
N CYS A 233 -9.47 11.85 20.78
CA CYS A 233 -9.75 10.88 21.84
C CYS A 233 -8.78 11.02 23.03
N GLN A 234 -7.49 11.26 22.75
CA GLN A 234 -6.50 11.47 23.79
C GLN A 234 -6.77 12.74 24.60
N LEU A 235 -7.00 13.87 23.93
CA LEU A 235 -7.30 15.15 24.58
C LEU A 235 -8.58 15.09 25.41
N PHE A 236 -9.60 14.35 24.95
CA PHE A 236 -10.82 14.10 25.69
C PHE A 236 -10.54 13.37 27.01
N ARG A 237 -9.79 12.27 26.96
CA ARG A 237 -9.39 11.52 28.16
C ARG A 237 -8.56 12.37 29.11
N ASP A 238 -7.51 13.01 28.61
CA ASP A 238 -6.59 13.82 29.41
C ASP A 238 -7.33 14.96 30.13
N THR A 239 -8.28 15.61 29.46
CA THR A 239 -9.08 16.69 30.04
C THR A 239 -9.99 16.19 31.16
N LEU A 240 -10.65 15.04 30.97
CA LEU A 240 -11.52 14.46 31.98
C LEU A 240 -10.74 13.90 33.18
N THR A 241 -9.60 13.25 32.92
CA THR A 241 -8.71 12.76 33.98
C THR A 241 -8.18 13.92 34.83
N LYS A 242 -7.79 15.04 34.22
CA LYS A 242 -7.38 16.26 34.95
C LYS A 242 -8.49 16.84 35.84
N LYS A 243 -9.77 16.59 35.50
CA LYS A 243 -10.94 16.99 36.30
C LYS A 243 -11.35 15.95 37.34
N GLY A 244 -10.59 14.86 37.51
CA GLY A 244 -10.87 13.80 38.49
C GLY A 244 -11.87 12.75 38.03
N PHE A 245 -12.22 12.69 36.74
CA PHE A 245 -13.06 11.61 36.21
C PHE A 245 -12.28 10.30 36.14
N VAL A 246 -12.98 9.20 36.39
CA VAL A 246 -12.45 7.83 36.29
C VAL A 246 -13.03 7.16 35.05
N GLU A 247 -12.17 6.64 34.17
CA GLU A 247 -12.60 5.89 32.99
C GLU A 247 -13.28 4.57 33.41
N ILE A 248 -14.41 4.27 32.77
CA ILE A 248 -15.17 3.03 32.98
C ILE A 248 -15.30 2.25 31.67
N GLN A 249 -15.21 0.92 31.73
CA GLN A 249 -15.42 0.03 30.59
C GLN A 249 -16.70 -0.76 30.81
N THR A 250 -17.72 -0.45 30.02
CA THR A 250 -19.04 -1.07 30.14
C THR A 250 -19.24 -2.15 29.08
N PRO A 251 -19.88 -3.29 29.39
CA PRO A 251 -20.13 -4.34 28.41
C PRO A 251 -20.98 -3.81 27.24
N LYS A 252 -20.56 -4.10 26.00
CA LYS A 252 -21.27 -3.69 24.77
C LYS A 252 -22.25 -4.75 24.26
N ILE A 253 -22.09 -5.99 24.72
CA ILE A 253 -22.99 -7.12 24.47
C ILE A 253 -23.90 -7.26 25.69
N ILE A 254 -25.20 -7.32 25.46
CA ILE A 254 -26.22 -7.44 26.52
C ILE A 254 -27.16 -8.60 26.24
N SER A 255 -27.84 -9.06 27.29
CA SER A 255 -28.76 -10.20 27.24
C SER A 255 -30.14 -9.86 26.67
N ALA A 256 -30.57 -8.60 26.72
CA ALA A 256 -31.88 -8.17 26.25
C ALA A 256 -31.81 -6.74 25.72
N ALA A 257 -32.56 -6.44 24.66
CA ALA A 257 -32.57 -5.15 24.00
C ALA A 257 -33.07 -4.08 24.99
N SER A 258 -32.28 -3.02 25.16
CA SER A 258 -32.67 -1.89 26.00
C SER A 258 -33.70 -1.03 25.27
N GLU A 259 -34.70 -0.54 26.00
CA GLU A 259 -35.91 0.16 25.56
C GLU A 259 -35.76 1.40 24.66
N GLY A 260 -34.54 1.78 24.23
CA GLY A 260 -34.30 3.09 23.58
C GLY A 260 -33.21 3.15 22.51
N GLY A 261 -32.95 2.09 21.73
CA GLY A 261 -31.93 2.14 20.68
C GLY A 261 -32.22 1.26 19.47
N GLN A 262 -31.83 1.74 18.28
CA GLN A 262 -32.01 1.15 16.94
C GLN A 262 -31.83 -0.37 16.90
N THR A 263 -32.57 -1.02 15.99
CA THR A 263 -32.69 -2.46 15.76
C THR A 263 -31.34 -3.18 15.88
N SER A 264 -31.14 -3.83 17.02
CA SER A 264 -29.92 -4.54 17.36
C SER A 264 -29.73 -5.79 16.48
N SER A 265 -28.58 -5.92 15.83
CA SER A 265 -28.20 -7.15 15.12
C SER A 265 -27.96 -8.28 16.13
N PRO A 266 -28.64 -9.44 16.02
CA PRO A 266 -28.47 -10.54 16.95
C PRO A 266 -27.31 -11.44 16.52
N CYS A 267 -26.37 -11.74 17.42
CA CYS A 267 -25.67 -13.02 17.41
C CYS A 267 -24.84 -13.21 18.69
N LEU A 268 -25.21 -14.20 19.52
CA LEU A 268 -24.22 -15.14 20.05
C LEU A 268 -24.95 -16.44 20.47
N THR A 269 -24.75 -17.50 19.68
CA THR A 269 -24.99 -18.92 19.97
C THR A 269 -26.22 -19.26 20.84
N SER A 270 -27.27 -19.75 20.17
CA SER A 270 -28.56 -20.26 20.70
C SER A 270 -29.51 -19.28 21.40
N ARG A 271 -29.05 -18.10 21.85
CA ARG A 271 -29.95 -17.00 22.29
C ARG A 271 -29.56 -15.67 21.65
N PRO A 272 -30.53 -14.86 21.19
CA PRO A 272 -30.23 -13.54 20.62
C PRO A 272 -29.68 -12.61 21.71
N ALA A 273 -28.44 -12.16 21.55
CA ALA A 273 -27.81 -11.14 22.37
C ALA A 273 -27.68 -9.85 21.53
N PRO A 274 -28.38 -8.76 21.88
CA PRO A 274 -28.29 -7.51 21.17
C PRO A 274 -27.03 -6.69 21.51
N THR A 275 -26.56 -5.88 20.56
CA THR A 275 -25.46 -4.91 20.74
C THR A 275 -26.01 -3.52 21.07
N TRP A 276 -25.37 -2.82 22.01
CA TRP A 276 -25.79 -1.46 22.41
C TRP A 276 -25.35 -0.37 21.42
N PRO A 277 -26.25 0.57 21.04
CA PRO A 277 -25.89 1.73 20.23
C PRO A 277 -25.32 2.92 21.03
N SER A 278 -25.45 3.00 22.36
CA SER A 278 -24.91 4.11 23.21
C SER A 278 -24.75 3.69 24.68
N PRO A 279 -23.94 4.31 25.56
CA PRO A 279 -23.73 3.84 26.95
C PRO A 279 -24.56 4.50 28.10
N PRO A 280 -25.70 5.19 27.91
CA PRO A 280 -26.27 6.04 28.95
C PRO A 280 -26.75 5.25 30.20
N SER A 281 -27.25 4.02 30.05
CA SER A 281 -27.81 3.24 31.18
C SER A 281 -26.75 2.55 32.06
N SER A 282 -25.57 2.26 31.53
CA SER A 282 -24.45 1.71 32.30
C SER A 282 -23.69 2.83 33.00
N THR A 283 -23.55 3.97 32.32
CA THR A 283 -22.96 5.19 32.89
C THR A 283 -23.79 5.68 34.09
N SER A 284 -25.13 5.71 33.98
CA SER A 284 -26.01 6.09 35.09
C SER A 284 -25.90 5.12 36.28
N ARG A 285 -25.84 3.80 36.01
CA ARG A 285 -25.64 2.77 37.05
C ARG A 285 -24.30 2.95 37.79
N CYS A 286 -23.22 3.22 37.06
CA CYS A 286 -21.92 3.51 37.67
C CYS A 286 -21.95 4.80 38.50
N ALA A 287 -22.65 5.85 38.05
CA ALA A 287 -22.81 7.09 38.80
C ALA A 287 -23.64 6.91 40.08
N SER A 288 -24.62 5.99 40.07
CA SER A 288 -25.45 5.66 41.24
C SER A 288 -24.78 4.72 42.25
N ALA A 289 -23.60 4.16 41.94
CA ALA A 289 -22.91 3.23 42.83
C ALA A 289 -22.23 3.98 43.99
N PRO A 290 -22.54 3.68 45.27
CA PRO A 290 -21.93 4.38 46.40
C PRO A 290 -20.42 4.11 46.50
N ILE A 291 -19.65 5.11 46.93
CA ILE A 291 -18.18 5.08 47.03
C ILE A 291 -17.66 3.91 47.89
N SER A 292 -18.46 3.37 48.81
CA SER A 292 -18.05 2.31 49.75
C SER A 292 -18.16 0.86 49.23
N THR A 293 -18.86 0.58 48.12
CA THR A 293 -19.15 -0.81 47.69
C THR A 293 -18.23 -1.35 46.59
N ARG A 294 -17.15 -0.64 46.24
CA ARG A 294 -16.19 -1.07 45.19
C ARG A 294 -15.50 -2.43 45.46
N SER A 295 -15.60 -2.99 46.67
CA SER A 295 -15.06 -4.32 47.00
C SER A 295 -16.07 -5.46 46.90
N SER A 296 -17.39 -5.22 47.00
CA SER A 296 -18.38 -6.30 47.21
C SER A 296 -19.13 -6.72 45.96
N ALA A 297 -19.23 -5.86 44.93
CA ALA A 297 -19.96 -6.19 43.70
C ALA A 297 -19.23 -7.19 42.79
N TRP A 298 -17.90 -7.35 42.91
CA TRP A 298 -17.14 -8.39 42.19
C TRP A 298 -17.25 -9.78 42.83
N ALA A 299 -17.70 -9.88 44.10
CA ALA A 299 -17.79 -11.15 44.81
C ALA A 299 -19.10 -11.92 44.52
N GLN A 300 -20.13 -11.27 43.98
CA GLN A 300 -21.44 -11.90 43.75
C GLN A 300 -21.61 -12.61 42.40
N SER A 301 -20.61 -12.56 41.50
CA SER A 301 -20.66 -13.28 40.22
C SER A 301 -19.90 -14.61 40.22
N SER A 302 -19.36 -15.04 41.36
CA SER A 302 -18.53 -16.25 41.48
C SER A 302 -19.05 -17.27 42.48
N GLU A 303 -20.37 -17.37 42.69
CA GLU A 303 -20.94 -18.53 43.38
C GLU A 303 -21.06 -19.72 42.42
N PRO A 304 -20.42 -20.87 42.70
CA PRO A 304 -20.58 -22.07 41.90
C PRO A 304 -22.01 -22.61 42.08
N ARG A 305 -22.74 -22.78 40.97
CA ARG A 305 -24.05 -23.44 40.98
C ARG A 305 -23.87 -24.91 41.37
N THR A 306 -24.35 -25.28 42.54
CA THR A 306 -24.52 -26.68 42.94
C THR A 306 -25.54 -27.38 42.03
N PRO A 307 -25.26 -28.59 41.52
CA PRO A 307 -26.21 -29.31 40.69
C PRO A 307 -27.38 -29.83 41.54
N THR A 308 -28.60 -29.60 41.06
CA THR A 308 -29.84 -30.17 41.62
C THR A 308 -29.86 -31.69 41.42
N PRO A 309 -30.27 -32.48 42.42
CA PRO A 309 -30.40 -33.93 42.26
C PRO A 309 -31.63 -34.26 41.41
N THR A 310 -31.44 -35.08 40.39
CA THR A 310 -32.50 -35.74 39.63
C THR A 310 -33.19 -36.76 40.53
N ALA A 311 -34.51 -36.62 40.71
CA ALA A 311 -35.35 -37.65 41.32
C ALA A 311 -35.49 -38.83 40.35
N THR A 312 -35.28 -40.04 40.88
CA THR A 312 -35.60 -41.34 40.28
C THR A 312 -37.08 -41.52 40.02
#